data_AF-A0AAW0XUQ1-F1
#
_entry.id   AF-A0AAW0XUQ1-F1
#
_cell.length_a   1.000
_cell.length_b   1.000
_cell.length_c   1.000
_cell.angle_alpha   90.00
_cell.angle_beta   90.00
_cell.angle_gamma   90.00
#
_symmetry.space_group_name_H-M   'P 1'
#
loop_
_entity.id
_entity.type
_entity.pdbx_description
1 polymer ?
#
loop_
_entity_poly.entity_id
_entity_poly.type
_entity_poly.pdbx_seq_one_letter_code
_entity_poly.pdbx_strand_id
1 'polypeptide(L)'
;MWKELYAARNVRPSFHSPLGVFGGLLYTGLFYILGRGKEPWTLKHGGRDADRLKPASQCKPIAYPKPDGEISFDLLSSVALTGTNHEHDQPPHLTLKDDSVPVEKNYAVFNGPEGHFCPAGVYEYVPLEAGDGVRLQINAQNCIHCKTCDIKCPSQNINWVVPEAGGGPAYDGM
;
A
#
# COMPACT_ATOMS: atom_id res chain seq x y z
N MET A 1 -3.56 -26.55 -6.91
CA MET A 1 -4.32 -25.56 -6.11
C MET A 1 -4.41 -25.88 -4.61
N TRP A 2 -5.40 -26.60 -4.05
CA TRP A 2 -5.53 -26.72 -2.57
C TRP A 2 -4.30 -27.33 -1.87
N LYS A 3 -3.77 -28.43 -2.42
CA LYS A 3 -2.56 -29.09 -1.89
C LYS A 3 -1.31 -28.20 -1.95
N GLU A 4 -1.23 -27.38 -2.99
CA GLU A 4 -0.10 -26.50 -3.25
C GLU A 4 -0.08 -25.32 -2.26
N LEU A 5 -1.23 -24.64 -2.09
CA LEU A 5 -1.39 -23.59 -1.08
C LEU A 5 -1.17 -24.15 0.33
N TYR A 6 -1.70 -25.35 0.61
CA TYR A 6 -1.50 -26.01 1.89
C TYR A 6 -0.02 -26.30 2.16
N ALA A 7 0.75 -26.79 1.18
CA ALA A 7 2.18 -27.05 1.36
C ALA A 7 2.97 -25.77 1.67
N ALA A 8 2.61 -24.63 1.07
CA ALA A 8 3.29 -23.35 1.27
C ALA A 8 2.77 -22.52 2.47
N ARG A 9 1.72 -22.98 3.17
CA ARG A 9 0.95 -22.18 4.15
C ARG A 9 1.78 -21.53 5.26
N ASN A 10 2.90 -22.13 5.65
CA ASN A 10 3.75 -21.66 6.74
C ASN A 10 4.93 -20.80 6.29
N VAL A 11 5.18 -20.71 4.97
CA VAL A 11 6.30 -19.94 4.42
C VAL A 11 6.18 -18.48 4.83
N ARG A 12 5.10 -17.77 4.45
CA ARG A 12 4.95 -16.34 4.77
C ARG A 12 4.84 -16.04 6.29
N PRO A 13 4.03 -16.78 7.08
CA PRO A 13 3.96 -16.55 8.52
C PRO A 13 5.31 -16.72 9.26
N SER A 14 6.22 -17.57 8.76
CA SER A 14 7.52 -17.80 9.40
C SER A 14 8.43 -16.57 9.47
N PHE A 15 8.19 -15.58 8.59
CA PHE A 15 8.91 -14.30 8.57
C PHE A 15 8.51 -13.35 9.71
N HIS A 16 7.47 -13.67 10.47
CA HIS A 16 7.00 -12.84 11.59
C HIS A 16 7.75 -13.12 12.90
N SER A 17 8.70 -14.05 12.90
CA SER A 17 9.56 -14.32 14.04
C SER A 17 10.53 -13.15 14.31
N PRO A 18 11.12 -13.04 15.52
CA PRO A 18 12.14 -12.02 15.82
C PRO A 18 13.37 -12.07 14.90
N LEU A 19 13.61 -13.21 14.24
CA LEU A 19 14.69 -13.39 13.26
C LEU A 19 14.33 -12.87 11.86
N GLY A 20 13.09 -12.41 11.66
CA GLY A 20 12.62 -11.78 10.42
C GLY A 20 12.87 -12.62 9.18
N VAL A 21 13.50 -12.00 8.17
CA VAL A 21 13.84 -12.64 6.89
C VAL A 21 14.71 -13.87 7.06
N PHE A 22 15.72 -13.83 7.93
CA PHE A 22 16.62 -14.96 8.14
C PHE A 22 15.91 -16.16 8.77
N GLY A 23 15.01 -15.90 9.72
CA GLY A 23 14.16 -16.94 10.31
C GLY A 23 13.24 -17.59 9.27
N GLY A 24 12.62 -16.77 8.41
CA GLY A 24 11.74 -17.25 7.35
C GLY A 24 12.48 -18.07 6.28
N LEU A 25 13.69 -17.66 5.89
CA LEU A 25 14.54 -18.42 4.96
C LEU A 25 14.95 -19.77 5.54
N LEU A 26 15.42 -19.80 6.78
CA LEU A 26 15.78 -21.05 7.46
C LEU A 26 14.57 -22.00 7.58
N TYR A 27 13.41 -21.46 7.98
CA TYR A 27 12.18 -22.22 8.08
C TYR A 27 11.77 -22.81 6.73
N THR A 28 11.84 -22.01 5.65
CA THR A 28 11.51 -22.45 4.30
C THR A 28 12.44 -23.56 3.83
N GLY A 29 13.75 -23.43 4.06
CA GLY A 29 14.72 -24.47 3.73
C GLY A 29 14.41 -25.80 4.43
N LEU A 30 14.13 -25.75 5.74
CA LEU A 30 13.90 -26.96 6.53
C LEU A 30 12.53 -27.59 6.27
N PHE A 31 11.45 -26.82 6.38
CA PHE A 31 10.10 -27.38 6.39
C PHE A 31 9.48 -27.46 4.99
N TYR A 32 9.77 -26.53 4.09
CA TYR A 32 9.22 -26.54 2.74
C TYR A 32 10.12 -27.27 1.75
N ILE A 33 11.42 -26.95 1.68
CA ILE A 33 12.33 -27.59 0.72
C ILE A 33 12.62 -29.04 1.13
N LEU A 34 13.05 -29.30 2.38
CA LEU A 34 13.33 -30.67 2.83
C LEU A 34 12.04 -31.40 3.23
N GLY A 35 11.19 -30.77 4.05
CA GLY A 35 9.97 -31.37 4.61
C GLY A 35 8.72 -31.36 3.71
N ARG A 36 8.78 -30.67 2.56
CA ARG A 36 7.67 -30.56 1.58
C ARG A 36 6.36 -29.99 2.17
N GLY A 37 6.42 -29.18 3.23
CA GLY A 37 5.26 -28.53 3.84
C GLY A 37 4.35 -29.50 4.62
N LYS A 38 4.87 -30.66 5.02
CA LYS A 38 4.12 -31.74 5.70
C LYS A 38 4.12 -31.61 7.23
N GLU A 39 4.59 -30.50 7.78
CA GLU A 39 4.51 -30.26 9.22
C GLU A 39 3.06 -30.37 9.74
N PRO A 40 2.83 -30.96 10.91
CA PRO A 40 1.47 -31.18 11.45
C PRO A 40 0.85 -29.93 12.11
N TRP A 41 1.29 -28.72 11.74
CA TRP A 41 0.79 -27.45 12.29
C TRP A 41 0.60 -26.38 11.22
N THR A 42 -0.10 -25.30 11.60
CA THR A 42 -0.30 -24.12 10.75
C THR A 42 -0.03 -22.87 11.57
N LEU A 43 0.98 -22.10 11.15
CA LEU A 43 1.32 -20.80 11.69
C LEU A 43 0.25 -19.78 11.32
N LYS A 44 0.09 -18.76 12.17
CA LYS A 44 -0.88 -17.68 11.96
C LYS A 44 -0.19 -16.39 11.58
N HIS A 45 -0.84 -15.61 10.72
CA HIS A 45 -0.54 -14.18 10.63
C HIS A 45 -1.00 -13.48 11.92
N GLY A 46 -0.41 -12.33 12.23
CA GLY A 46 -0.96 -11.47 13.29
C GLY A 46 -2.11 -10.60 12.77
N GLY A 47 -2.31 -9.44 13.39
CA GLY A 47 -3.38 -8.49 13.01
C GLY A 47 -3.26 -7.95 11.59
N ARG A 48 -4.27 -7.18 11.18
CA ARG A 48 -4.43 -6.61 9.83
C ARG A 48 -3.23 -5.75 9.44
N ASP A 49 -2.95 -5.67 8.15
CA ASP A 49 -1.83 -4.85 7.64
C ASP A 49 -1.98 -3.36 7.97
N ALA A 50 -3.22 -2.85 8.02
CA ALA A 50 -3.56 -1.50 8.47
C ALA A 50 -3.08 -1.21 9.90
N ASP A 51 -3.10 -2.21 10.79
CA ASP A 51 -2.76 -2.06 12.21
C ASP A 51 -1.24 -2.19 12.46
N ARG A 52 -0.42 -2.32 11.41
CA ARG A 52 1.04 -2.57 11.52
C ARG A 52 1.90 -1.31 11.42
N LEU A 53 1.31 -0.14 11.25
CA LEU A 53 2.06 1.12 11.26
C LEU A 53 2.38 1.54 12.70
N LYS A 54 3.59 2.08 12.87
CA LYS A 54 3.98 2.78 14.10
C LYS A 54 3.76 4.28 13.90
N PRO A 55 3.45 5.05 14.96
CA PRO A 55 3.41 6.51 14.87
C PRO A 55 4.71 7.06 14.30
N ALA A 56 4.60 8.13 13.50
CA ALA A 56 5.75 8.74 12.84
C ALA A 56 6.83 9.20 13.85
N SER A 57 6.40 9.68 15.02
CA SER A 57 7.27 10.08 16.14
C SER A 57 8.15 8.96 16.70
N GLN A 58 7.82 7.69 16.45
CA GLN A 58 8.59 6.52 16.89
C GLN A 58 9.48 5.95 15.79
N CYS A 59 9.52 6.60 14.63
CA CYS A 59 10.22 6.13 13.44
C CYS A 59 11.28 7.14 13.01
N LYS A 60 12.34 6.64 12.36
CA LYS A 60 13.32 7.49 11.68
C LYS A 60 12.88 7.65 10.21
N PRO A 61 12.74 8.88 9.69
CA PRO A 61 12.48 9.11 8.27
C PRO A 61 13.55 8.43 7.40
N ILE A 62 13.11 7.84 6.29
CA ILE A 62 14.00 7.24 5.30
C ILE A 62 14.33 8.30 4.24
N ALA A 63 15.61 8.56 4.03
CA ALA A 63 16.08 9.45 2.98
C ALA A 63 16.26 8.65 1.68
N TYR A 64 15.27 8.74 0.79
CA TYR A 64 15.37 8.14 -0.55
C TYR A 64 16.23 9.02 -1.47
N PRO A 65 17.12 8.44 -2.29
CA PRO A 65 17.81 9.17 -3.35
C PRO A 65 16.81 9.81 -4.32
N LYS A 66 17.21 10.94 -4.91
CA LYS A 66 16.44 11.53 -6.01
C LYS A 66 16.55 10.63 -7.24
N PRO A 67 15.50 10.55 -8.08
CA PRO A 67 15.57 9.80 -9.33
C PRO A 67 16.62 10.40 -10.26
N ASP A 68 17.33 9.55 -11.00
CA ASP A 68 18.37 9.90 -11.97
C ASP A 68 17.84 10.07 -13.40
N GLY A 69 16.63 9.58 -13.69
CA GLY A 69 16.01 9.61 -15.01
C GLY A 69 16.51 8.54 -15.98
N GLU A 70 17.34 7.60 -15.52
CA GLU A 70 17.87 6.50 -16.34
C GLU A 70 17.51 5.13 -15.78
N ILE A 71 17.76 4.92 -14.48
CA ILE A 71 17.45 3.67 -13.76
C ILE A 71 16.31 3.90 -12.76
N SER A 72 16.18 5.13 -12.27
CA SER A 72 15.21 5.55 -11.27
C SER A 72 14.46 6.78 -11.75
N PHE A 73 13.13 6.76 -11.61
CA PHE A 73 12.24 7.76 -12.19
C PHE A 73 11.32 8.33 -11.12
N ASP A 74 10.78 9.52 -11.38
CA ASP A 74 9.73 10.07 -10.53
C ASP A 74 8.39 9.35 -10.74
N LEU A 75 7.47 9.60 -9.82
CA LEU A 75 6.17 8.94 -9.79
C LEU A 75 5.27 9.33 -10.97
N LEU A 76 5.32 10.59 -11.42
CA LEU A 76 4.43 11.08 -12.48
C LEU A 76 4.83 10.51 -13.84
N SER A 77 6.13 10.47 -14.13
CA SER A 77 6.67 9.77 -15.31
C SER A 77 6.27 8.29 -15.31
N SER A 78 6.30 7.64 -14.13
CA SER A 78 5.90 6.24 -13.98
C SER A 78 4.39 6.05 -14.22
N VAL A 79 3.55 6.93 -13.68
CA VAL A 79 2.08 6.91 -13.89
C VAL A 79 1.73 7.10 -15.36
N ALA A 80 2.41 8.02 -16.06
CA ALA A 80 2.18 8.22 -17.49
C ALA A 80 2.37 6.93 -18.30
N LEU A 81 3.38 6.11 -17.96
CA LEU A 81 3.65 4.83 -18.63
C LEU A 81 2.62 3.73 -18.32
N THR A 82 1.79 3.89 -17.29
CA THR A 82 0.66 2.98 -17.05
C THR A 82 -0.48 3.21 -18.03
N GLY A 83 -0.47 4.35 -18.73
CA GLY A 83 -1.58 4.78 -19.59
C GLY A 83 -2.88 5.02 -18.82
N THR A 84 -2.83 5.13 -17.49
CA THR A 84 -4.02 5.28 -16.67
C THR A 84 -4.70 6.60 -16.92
N ASN A 85 -6.02 6.58 -17.08
CA ASN A 85 -6.82 7.80 -17.18
C ASN A 85 -8.26 7.55 -16.71
N HIS A 86 -8.95 8.61 -16.33
CA HIS A 86 -10.37 8.59 -15.96
C HIS A 86 -11.05 9.86 -16.51
N GLU A 87 -12.36 9.84 -16.69
CA GLU A 87 -13.13 11.07 -16.91
C GLU A 87 -12.93 12.00 -15.70
N HIS A 88 -12.61 13.26 -15.94
CA HIS A 88 -12.28 14.23 -14.89
C HIS A 88 -13.52 14.72 -14.15
N ASP A 89 -14.67 14.78 -14.82
CA ASP A 89 -15.94 15.24 -14.25
C ASP A 89 -16.77 14.10 -13.64
N GLN A 90 -16.10 13.13 -13.01
CA GLN A 90 -16.74 12.05 -12.26
C GLN A 90 -16.41 12.15 -10.76
N PRO A 91 -17.31 11.70 -9.87
CA PRO A 91 -17.01 11.68 -8.44
C PRO A 91 -15.79 10.77 -8.14
N PRO A 92 -14.90 11.15 -7.21
CA PRO A 92 -13.78 10.30 -6.83
C PRO A 92 -14.25 8.92 -6.34
N HIS A 93 -13.76 7.87 -7.00
CA HIS A 93 -14.03 6.47 -6.64
C HIS A 93 -13.23 6.00 -5.41
N LEU A 94 -12.49 6.90 -4.78
CA LEU A 94 -11.74 6.70 -3.54
C LEU A 94 -12.48 7.47 -2.44
N THR A 95 -13.55 6.85 -1.93
CA THR A 95 -14.42 7.53 -0.97
C THR A 95 -13.83 7.47 0.43
N LEU A 96 -14.10 8.51 1.22
CA LEU A 96 -13.77 8.55 2.63
C LEU A 96 -15.05 8.34 3.44
N LYS A 97 -14.95 7.59 4.55
CA LYS A 97 -16.08 7.47 5.49
C LYS A 97 -16.24 8.76 6.29
N ASP A 98 -15.12 9.44 6.55
CA ASP A 98 -15.04 10.73 7.24
C ASP A 98 -13.89 11.56 6.65
N ASP A 99 -14.18 12.75 6.14
CA ASP A 99 -13.22 13.63 5.47
C ASP A 99 -12.22 14.29 6.44
N SER A 100 -12.50 14.30 7.75
CA SER A 100 -11.61 14.88 8.78
C SER A 100 -10.45 13.95 9.15
N VAL A 101 -10.69 12.64 9.11
CA VAL A 101 -9.77 11.60 9.60
C VAL A 101 -8.39 11.60 8.91
N PRO A 102 -8.25 11.85 7.59
CA PRO A 102 -6.94 11.92 6.97
C PRO A 102 -6.05 12.97 7.64
N VAL A 103 -6.56 14.18 7.87
CA VAL A 103 -5.76 15.26 8.49
C VAL A 103 -5.61 15.02 10.00
N GLU A 104 -6.72 14.78 10.71
CA GLU A 104 -6.71 14.72 12.18
C GLU A 104 -6.02 13.48 12.75
N LYS A 105 -5.95 12.39 11.98
CA LYS A 105 -5.38 11.11 12.43
C LYS A 105 -4.24 10.63 11.55
N ASN A 106 -4.46 10.46 10.24
CA ASN A 106 -3.45 9.85 9.39
C ASN A 106 -2.21 10.76 9.27
N TYR A 107 -2.41 12.05 9.01
CA TYR A 107 -1.36 13.05 8.96
C TYR A 107 -0.78 13.30 10.36
N ALA A 108 -1.61 13.64 11.34
CA ALA A 108 -1.14 13.99 12.68
C ALA A 108 -0.34 12.88 13.38
N VAL A 109 -0.73 11.61 13.24
CA VAL A 109 -0.09 10.49 13.98
C VAL A 109 0.94 9.74 13.12
N PHE A 110 0.65 9.54 11.83
CA PHE A 110 1.45 8.69 10.95
C PHE A 110 2.16 9.46 9.83
N ASN A 111 2.07 10.80 9.83
CA ASN A 111 2.64 11.66 8.79
C ASN A 111 2.13 11.35 7.38
N GLY A 112 0.83 11.06 7.26
CA GLY A 112 0.14 10.97 5.97
C GLY A 112 0.62 9.81 5.09
N PRO A 113 0.57 8.55 5.58
CA PRO A 113 1.12 7.39 4.88
C PRO A 113 0.52 7.16 3.48
N GLU A 114 -0.68 7.65 3.22
CA GLU A 114 -1.35 7.59 1.91
C GLU A 114 -0.58 8.32 0.80
N GLY A 115 0.19 9.36 1.12
CA GLY A 115 1.09 10.02 0.17
C GLY A 115 2.35 9.20 -0.16
N HIS A 116 2.58 8.10 0.55
CA HIS A 116 3.79 7.27 0.39
C HIS A 116 3.49 5.86 -0.11
N PHE A 117 2.45 5.19 0.42
CA PHE A 117 2.11 3.83 -0.03
C PHE A 117 1.37 3.82 -1.37
N CYS A 118 0.81 4.96 -1.81
CA CYS A 118 0.08 5.05 -3.06
C CYS A 118 1.09 5.00 -4.22
N PRO A 119 1.01 3.99 -5.10
CA PRO A 119 1.96 3.86 -6.21
C PRO A 119 1.69 4.85 -7.37
N ALA A 120 0.73 5.75 -7.22
CA ALA A 120 0.31 6.65 -8.30
C ALA A 120 0.09 8.11 -7.87
N GLY A 121 0.51 8.49 -6.65
CA GLY A 121 0.44 9.88 -6.21
C GLY A 121 -0.98 10.43 -6.14
N VAL A 122 -1.96 9.57 -5.84
CA VAL A 122 -3.37 9.96 -5.79
C VAL A 122 -3.67 10.84 -4.57
N TYR A 123 -2.98 10.62 -3.46
CA TYR A 123 -3.22 11.34 -2.21
C TYR A 123 -2.09 12.33 -1.97
N GLU A 124 -2.42 13.61 -1.86
CA GLU A 124 -1.48 14.67 -1.57
C GLU A 124 -1.99 15.53 -0.41
N TYR A 125 -1.13 15.84 0.55
CA TYR A 125 -1.45 16.81 1.60
C TYR A 125 -0.96 18.18 1.17
N VAL A 126 -1.88 19.02 0.73
CA VAL A 126 -1.59 20.37 0.23
C VAL A 126 -1.82 21.40 1.33
N PRO A 127 -0.99 22.45 1.44
CA PRO A 127 -1.21 23.54 2.39
C PRO A 127 -2.59 24.20 2.20
N LEU A 128 -3.20 24.66 3.31
CA LEU A 128 -4.41 25.48 3.25
C LEU A 128 -4.10 26.86 2.66
N GLU A 129 -5.04 27.44 1.90
CA GLU A 129 -4.88 28.78 1.31
C GLU A 129 -4.92 29.90 2.37
N ALA A 130 -5.62 29.68 3.48
CA ALA A 130 -5.70 30.59 4.61
C ALA A 130 -5.42 29.84 5.92
N GLY A 131 -4.43 30.33 6.68
CA GLY A 131 -4.04 29.79 7.99
C GLY A 131 -2.98 28.70 7.93
N ASP A 132 -2.69 28.12 9.10
CA ASP A 132 -1.75 27.02 9.26
C ASP A 132 -2.47 25.68 9.15
N GLY A 133 -1.99 24.80 8.27
CA GLY A 133 -2.51 23.43 8.13
C GLY A 133 -2.40 22.86 6.73
N VAL A 134 -2.90 21.64 6.57
CA VAL A 134 -2.97 20.93 5.29
C VAL A 134 -4.38 20.39 5.07
N ARG A 135 -4.78 20.25 3.81
CA ARG A 135 -5.95 19.47 3.39
C ARG A 135 -5.49 18.28 2.55
N LEU A 136 -6.25 17.19 2.61
CA LEU A 136 -6.06 16.10 1.66
C LEU A 136 -6.64 16.50 0.31
N GLN A 137 -5.86 16.30 -0.76
CA GLN A 137 -6.30 16.35 -2.14
C GLN A 137 -6.25 14.94 -2.73
N ILE A 138 -7.35 14.52 -3.37
CA ILE A 138 -7.47 13.22 -4.01
C ILE A 138 -7.48 13.42 -5.53
N ASN A 139 -6.35 13.12 -6.16
CA ASN A 139 -6.14 13.12 -7.61
C ASN A 139 -6.60 11.76 -8.20
N ALA A 140 -7.92 11.50 -8.15
CA ALA A 140 -8.50 10.19 -8.48
C ALA A 140 -8.21 9.72 -9.92
N GLN A 141 -7.96 10.65 -10.85
CA GLN A 141 -7.62 10.37 -12.24
C GLN A 141 -6.34 9.54 -12.40
N ASN A 142 -5.40 9.65 -11.45
CA ASN A 142 -4.14 8.89 -11.46
C ASN A 142 -4.29 7.46 -10.95
N CYS A 143 -5.46 7.05 -10.44
CA CYS A 143 -5.59 5.78 -9.73
C CYS A 143 -5.38 4.56 -10.64
N ILE A 144 -4.40 3.71 -10.31
CA ILE A 144 -4.13 2.48 -11.06
C ILE A 144 -4.84 1.23 -10.52
N HIS A 145 -5.84 1.41 -9.66
CA HIS A 145 -6.71 0.37 -9.11
C HIS A 145 -6.00 -0.74 -8.32
N CYS A 146 -4.80 -0.48 -7.79
CA CYS A 146 -4.02 -1.45 -7.02
C CYS A 146 -4.62 -1.88 -5.67
N LYS A 147 -5.62 -1.14 -5.15
CA LYS A 147 -6.31 -1.35 -3.86
C LYS A 147 -5.45 -1.19 -2.59
N THR A 148 -4.19 -0.78 -2.73
CA THR A 148 -3.29 -0.56 -1.57
C THR A 148 -3.87 0.40 -0.54
N CYS A 149 -4.51 1.49 -0.97
CA CYS A 149 -5.06 2.49 -0.05
C CYS A 149 -6.20 1.95 0.82
N ASP A 150 -7.05 1.10 0.28
CA ASP A 150 -8.13 0.43 1.01
C ASP A 150 -7.55 -0.52 2.08
N ILE A 151 -6.51 -1.28 1.70
CA ILE A 151 -5.88 -2.29 2.56
C ILE A 151 -5.00 -1.67 3.65
N LYS A 152 -4.20 -0.64 3.32
CA LYS A 152 -3.10 -0.17 4.15
C LYS A 152 -3.44 1.06 5.00
N CYS A 153 -4.54 1.76 4.71
CA CYS A 153 -4.96 2.93 5.48
C CYS A 153 -5.13 2.58 6.97
N PRO A 154 -4.36 3.19 7.89
CA PRO A 154 -4.36 2.81 9.31
C PRO A 154 -5.70 3.10 10.00
N SER A 155 -6.45 4.07 9.49
CA SER A 155 -7.80 4.38 9.97
C SER A 155 -8.90 3.55 9.32
N GLN A 156 -8.58 2.76 8.29
CA GLN A 156 -9.57 2.04 7.47
C GLN A 156 -10.71 2.94 6.99
N ASN A 157 -10.35 4.20 6.71
CA ASN A 157 -11.27 5.27 6.33
C ASN A 157 -11.54 5.34 4.82
N ILE A 158 -10.59 4.87 4.02
CA ILE A 158 -10.70 4.83 2.56
C ILE A 158 -11.51 3.60 2.16
N ASN A 159 -12.45 3.77 1.24
CA ASN A 159 -13.22 2.70 0.63
C ASN A 159 -13.08 2.82 -0.89
N TRP A 160 -12.43 1.84 -1.52
CA TRP A 160 -12.29 1.83 -2.97
C TRP A 160 -13.58 1.31 -3.60
N VAL A 161 -14.15 2.09 -4.52
CA VAL A 161 -15.26 1.66 -5.36
C VAL A 161 -14.83 1.69 -6.83
N VAL A 162 -15.62 1.03 -7.69
CA VAL A 162 -15.37 1.08 -9.13
C VAL A 162 -15.69 2.49 -9.67
N PRO A 163 -14.79 3.12 -10.44
CA PRO A 163 -15.13 4.32 -11.22
C PRO A 163 -16.03 3.97 -12.41
N GLU A 164 -16.35 4.99 -13.21
CA GLU A 164 -16.99 4.77 -14.52
C GLU A 164 -16.18 3.79 -15.39
N ALA A 165 -16.92 3.02 -16.21
CA ALA A 165 -16.34 1.97 -17.03
C ALA A 165 -15.37 2.56 -18.08
N GLY A 166 -14.24 1.89 -18.27
CA GLY A 166 -13.19 2.32 -19.21
C GLY A 166 -12.11 3.21 -18.57
N GLY A 167 -12.30 3.68 -17.34
CA GLY A 167 -11.24 4.33 -16.56
C GLY A 167 -10.28 3.31 -15.93
N GLY A 168 -9.03 3.73 -15.72
CA GLY A 168 -7.97 2.93 -15.12
C GLY A 168 -6.78 2.70 -16.04
N PRO A 169 -5.86 1.79 -15.68
CA PRO A 169 -4.64 1.53 -16.45
C PRO A 169 -4.90 0.97 -17.85
N ALA A 170 -4.03 1.34 -18.80
CA ALA A 170 -4.02 0.82 -20.16
C ALA A 170 -2.78 -0.06 -20.37
N TYR A 171 -2.69 -1.15 -19.61
CA TYR A 171 -1.57 -2.07 -19.69
C TYR A 171 -1.63 -2.93 -20.95
N ASP A 172 -0.49 -3.06 -21.63
CA ASP A 172 -0.30 -3.96 -22.77
C ASP A 172 0.73 -5.05 -22.40
N GLY A 173 0.26 -6.30 -22.31
CA GLY A 173 1.11 -7.46 -22.01
C GLY A 173 1.72 -7.54 -20.61
N MET A 174 1.20 -6.79 -19.62
CA MET A 174 1.60 -6.89 -18.21
C MET A 174 0.74 -7.86 -17.39
#